data_AF-A0A3N5PVD1-F1
#
_entry.id   AF-A0A3N5PVD1-F1
#
_cell.length_a   1.000
_cell.length_b   1.000
_cell.length_c   1.000
_cell.angle_alpha   90.00
_cell.angle_beta   90.00
_cell.angle_gamma   90.00
#
_symmetry.space_group_name_H-M   'P 1'
#
loop_
_entity.id
_entity.type
_entity.pdbx_description
1 polymer ?
#
loop_
_entity_poly.entity_id
_entity_poly.type
_entity_poly.pdbx_seq_one_letter_code
_entity_poly.pdbx_strand_id
1 'polypeptide(L)'
;MTKESAKNELKKMLDYYEIDIDEIEDKDLKRAILQGYDRLIKAVRLGRLAVKIEDGIKILQTLRDGVTVIEYREIDGTAKTEMAGKAADDNYGKAYALMGSLSGLGEGAIKKLKSVDLSLAEVLGLIFLSV
;
A
#
# COMPACT_ATOMS: atom_id res chain seq x y z
N MET A 1 12.14 -16.62 -3.58
CA MET A 1 12.78 -15.29 -3.65
C MET A 1 13.53 -14.98 -2.35
N THR A 2 14.71 -14.34 -2.43
CA THR A 2 15.51 -13.93 -1.24
C THR A 2 14.92 -12.69 -0.55
N LYS A 3 15.35 -12.37 0.68
CA LYS A 3 14.92 -11.13 1.37
C LYS A 3 15.36 -9.88 0.62
N GLU A 4 16.56 -9.91 0.04
CA GLU A 4 17.12 -8.79 -0.71
C GLU A 4 16.39 -8.56 -2.04
N SER A 5 16.12 -9.61 -2.81
CA SER A 5 15.31 -9.47 -4.04
C SER A 5 13.90 -8.94 -3.75
N ALA A 6 13.31 -9.36 -2.62
CA ALA A 6 12.00 -8.84 -2.18
C ALA A 6 12.03 -7.36 -1.79
N LYS A 7 13.12 -6.91 -1.16
CA LYS A 7 13.33 -5.48 -0.88
C LYS A 7 13.47 -4.70 -2.18
N ASN A 8 14.24 -5.20 -3.14
CA ASN A 8 14.43 -4.54 -4.43
C ASN A 8 13.10 -4.44 -5.21
N GLU A 9 12.22 -5.44 -5.08
CA GLU A 9 10.88 -5.39 -5.67
C GLU A 9 10.03 -4.26 -5.08
N LEU A 10 10.02 -4.09 -3.76
CA LEU A 10 9.32 -2.96 -3.11
C LEU A 10 10.00 -1.63 -3.40
N LYS A 11 11.33 -1.62 -3.53
CA LYS A 11 12.09 -0.42 -3.87
C LYS A 11 11.63 0.17 -5.20
N LYS A 12 11.27 -0.66 -6.19
CA LYS A 12 10.69 -0.17 -7.46
C LYS A 12 9.46 0.72 -7.25
N MET A 13 8.60 0.38 -6.29
CA MET A 13 7.43 1.19 -5.95
C MET A 13 7.83 2.50 -5.27
N LEU A 14 8.74 2.44 -4.30
CA LEU A 14 9.22 3.64 -3.62
C LEU A 14 9.91 4.59 -4.60
N ASP A 15 10.78 4.06 -5.47
CA ASP A 15 11.49 4.82 -6.49
C ASP A 15 10.54 5.44 -7.51
N TYR A 16 9.49 4.72 -7.92
CA TYR A 16 8.48 5.24 -8.86
C TYR A 16 7.77 6.49 -8.31
N TYR A 17 7.49 6.51 -7.02
CA TYR A 17 6.84 7.63 -6.35
C TYR A 17 7.82 8.60 -5.69
N GLU A 18 9.12 8.45 -5.93
CA GLU A 18 10.19 9.27 -5.32
C GLU A 18 10.11 9.32 -3.78
N ILE A 19 9.69 8.23 -3.14
CA ILE A 19 9.54 8.14 -1.68
C ILE A 19 10.86 7.70 -1.05
N ASP A 20 11.44 8.57 -0.22
CA ASP A 20 12.40 8.17 0.80
C ASP A 20 11.69 8.08 2.17
N ILE A 21 11.54 6.85 2.67
CA ILE A 21 10.93 6.59 3.99
C ILE A 21 11.69 7.32 5.09
N ASP A 22 12.99 7.54 4.91
CA ASP A 22 13.80 8.23 5.90
C ASP A 22 13.56 9.74 5.95
N GLU A 23 13.06 10.34 4.86
CA GLU A 23 12.76 11.76 4.74
C GLU A 23 11.32 12.13 5.14
N ILE A 24 10.46 11.15 5.47
CA ILE A 24 9.09 11.41 5.96
C ILE A 24 9.12 12.20 7.28
N GLU A 25 8.59 13.44 7.25
CA GLU A 25 8.57 14.35 8.39
C GLU A 25 7.59 13.93 9.51
N ASP A 26 6.43 13.37 9.13
CA ASP A 26 5.47 12.83 10.09
C ASP A 26 6.05 11.58 10.77
N LYS A 27 6.48 11.75 12.02
CA LYS A 27 7.13 10.69 12.81
C LYS A 27 6.23 9.50 13.08
N ASP A 28 4.92 9.73 13.26
CA ASP A 28 3.97 8.66 13.56
C ASP A 28 3.69 7.85 12.30
N LEU A 29 3.53 8.52 11.15
CA LEU A 29 3.43 7.88 9.84
C LEU A 29 4.69 7.08 9.51
N LYS A 30 5.88 7.69 9.63
CA LYS A 30 7.17 7.04 9.39
C LYS A 30 7.32 5.78 10.26
N ARG A 31 7.01 5.88 11.55
CA ARG A 31 7.07 4.74 12.47
C ARG A 31 6.10 3.63 12.06
N ALA A 32 4.88 3.97 11.69
CA ALA A 32 3.87 3.00 11.26
C ALA A 32 4.30 2.25 9.98
N ILE A 33 4.85 2.99 9.00
CA ILE A 33 5.41 2.42 7.77
C ILE A 33 6.56 1.46 8.10
N LEU A 34 7.54 1.89 8.91
CA LEU A 34 8.71 1.07 9.26
C LEU A 34 8.31 -0.22 9.98
N GLN A 35 7.32 -0.17 10.87
CA GLN A 35 6.80 -1.37 11.55
C GLN A 35 6.09 -2.34 10.60
N GLY A 36 5.50 -1.81 9.52
CA GLY A 36 4.81 -2.58 8.49
C GLY A 36 5.70 -3.10 7.37
N TYR A 37 6.83 -2.43 7.10
CA TYR A 37 7.64 -2.65 5.89
C TYR A 37 8.21 -4.08 5.78
N ASP A 38 8.68 -4.65 6.89
CA ASP A 38 9.13 -6.05 6.92
C ASP A 38 8.00 -7.05 6.58
N ARG A 39 6.73 -6.68 6.82
CA ARG A 39 5.57 -7.51 6.42
C ARG A 39 5.36 -7.46 4.92
N LEU A 40 5.51 -6.30 4.29
CA LEU A 40 5.48 -6.18 2.82
C LEU A 40 6.59 -7.04 2.21
N ILE A 41 7.83 -6.94 2.72
CA ILE A 41 8.96 -7.75 2.24
C ILE A 41 8.62 -9.24 2.33
N LYS A 42 8.05 -9.68 3.46
CA LYS A 42 7.61 -11.06 3.63
C LYS A 42 6.50 -11.44 2.65
N ALA A 43 5.54 -10.56 2.38
CA ALA A 43 4.46 -10.80 1.45
C ALA A 43 4.97 -10.99 0.01
N VAL A 44 5.89 -10.15 -0.45
CA VAL A 44 6.52 -10.33 -1.78
C VAL A 44 7.24 -11.68 -1.83
N ARG A 45 8.03 -12.05 -0.79
CA ARG A 45 8.71 -13.35 -0.74
C ARG A 45 7.79 -14.56 -0.88
N LEU A 46 6.57 -14.43 -0.37
CA LEU A 46 5.54 -15.47 -0.41
C LEU A 46 4.66 -15.39 -1.66
N GLY A 47 4.94 -14.48 -2.60
CA GLY A 47 4.13 -14.27 -3.80
C GLY A 47 2.75 -13.67 -3.53
N ARG A 48 2.57 -13.04 -2.36
CA ARG A 48 1.31 -12.39 -1.96
C ARG A 48 1.25 -10.92 -2.36
N LEU A 49 2.37 -10.37 -2.77
CA LEU A 49 2.47 -8.99 -3.21
C LEU A 49 3.43 -8.93 -4.40
N ALA A 50 3.06 -8.20 -5.44
CA ALA A 50 3.90 -7.96 -6.61
C ALA A 50 3.76 -6.51 -7.08
N VAL A 51 4.85 -5.92 -7.56
CA VAL A 51 4.88 -4.57 -8.12
C VAL A 51 5.09 -4.70 -9.63
N LYS A 52 4.14 -4.19 -10.42
CA LYS A 52 4.23 -4.16 -11.88
C LYS A 52 4.29 -2.73 -12.35
N ILE A 53 5.23 -2.44 -13.24
CA ILE A 53 5.39 -1.12 -13.86
C ILE A 53 5.24 -1.32 -15.36
N GLU A 54 4.00 -1.24 -15.84
CA GLU A 54 3.56 -1.45 -17.22
C GLU A 54 2.39 -0.49 -17.45
N ASP A 55 2.61 0.57 -18.24
CA ASP A 55 1.64 1.66 -18.45
C ASP A 55 1.16 2.31 -17.14
N GLY A 56 2.12 2.66 -16.27
CA GLY A 56 1.91 3.11 -14.90
C GLY A 56 2.30 2.04 -13.89
N ILE A 57 2.18 2.35 -12.59
CA ILE A 57 2.43 1.39 -11.51
C ILE A 57 1.15 0.68 -11.07
N LYS A 58 1.27 -0.63 -10.84
CA LYS A 58 0.22 -1.50 -10.29
C LYS A 58 0.78 -2.35 -9.18
N ILE A 59 0.04 -2.46 -8.09
CA ILE A 59 0.38 -3.35 -6.99
C ILE A 59 -0.67 -4.45 -6.90
N LEU A 60 -0.22 -5.69 -7.02
CA LEU A 60 -1.09 -6.86 -6.94
C LEU A 60 -0.94 -7.50 -5.57
N GLN A 61 -2.04 -7.56 -4.81
CA GLN A 61 -2.11 -8.27 -3.54
C GLN A 61 -2.94 -9.55 -3.71
N THR A 62 -2.29 -10.70 -3.65
CA THR A 62 -2.97 -12.00 -3.56
C THR A 62 -3.39 -12.25 -2.12
N LEU A 63 -4.69 -12.39 -1.88
CA LEU A 63 -5.24 -12.62 -0.56
C LEU A 63 -4.82 -13.99 -0.01
N ARG A 64 -5.03 -14.19 1.29
CA ARG A 64 -4.67 -15.44 1.97
C ARG A 64 -5.34 -16.69 1.39
N ASP A 65 -6.47 -16.54 0.69
CA ASP A 65 -7.13 -17.66 -0.02
C ASP A 65 -6.34 -18.18 -1.22
N GLY A 66 -5.33 -17.43 -1.68
CA GLY A 66 -4.46 -17.80 -2.81
C GLY A 66 -5.10 -17.64 -4.19
N VAL A 67 -6.34 -17.16 -4.27
CA VAL A 67 -7.12 -17.06 -5.51
C VAL A 67 -7.52 -15.62 -5.79
N THR A 68 -7.98 -14.91 -4.76
CA THR A 68 -8.44 -13.52 -4.92
C THR A 68 -7.23 -12.60 -5.02
N VAL A 69 -7.19 -11.78 -6.07
CA VAL A 69 -6.16 -10.76 -6.28
C VAL A 69 -6.83 -9.39 -6.27
N ILE A 70 -6.34 -8.50 -5.42
CA ILE A 70 -6.69 -7.08 -5.45
C ILE A 70 -5.59 -6.36 -6.24
N GLU A 71 -5.98 -5.65 -7.29
CA GLU A 71 -5.11 -4.75 -8.03
C GLU A 71 -5.30 -3.34 -7.49
N TYR A 72 -4.23 -2.69 -7.06
CA TYR A 72 -4.19 -1.26 -6.74
C TYR A 72 -3.51 -0.55 -7.91
N ARG A 73 -4.26 0.29 -8.63
CA ARG A 73 -3.74 1.14 -9.71
C ARG A 73 -2.97 2.35 -9.16
N GLU A 74 -2.30 3.05 -10.07
CA GLU A 74 -1.54 4.27 -9.80
C GLU A 74 -2.39 5.35 -9.10
N ILE A 75 -1.76 6.12 -8.22
CA ILE A 75 -2.40 7.23 -7.50
C ILE A 75 -2.81 8.31 -8.50
N ASP A 76 -4.09 8.69 -8.49
CA ASP A 76 -4.65 9.73 -9.34
C ASP A 76 -5.42 10.80 -8.54
N GLY A 77 -5.93 11.81 -9.24
CA GLY A 77 -6.70 12.89 -8.64
C GLY A 77 -7.98 12.40 -7.94
N THR A 78 -8.63 11.35 -8.46
CA THR A 78 -9.82 10.76 -7.84
C THR A 78 -9.48 10.17 -6.48
N ALA A 79 -8.38 9.45 -6.38
CA ALA A 79 -7.91 8.87 -5.12
C ALA A 79 -7.57 9.96 -4.08
N LYS A 80 -7.02 11.11 -4.51
CA LYS A 80 -6.83 12.29 -3.65
C LYS A 80 -8.14 12.90 -3.16
N THR A 81 -9.16 12.99 -4.01
CA THR A 81 -10.47 13.53 -3.62
C THR A 81 -11.22 12.65 -2.63
N GLU A 82 -11.08 11.32 -2.71
CA GLU A 82 -11.70 10.38 -1.75
C GLU A 82 -11.16 10.55 -0.32
N MET A 83 -9.94 11.08 -0.17
CA MET A 83 -9.35 11.39 1.13
C MET A 83 -9.80 12.74 1.70
N ALA A 84 -10.35 13.66 0.88
CA ALA A 84 -10.64 15.03 1.28
C ALA A 84 -11.69 15.14 2.39
N GLY A 85 -12.55 14.11 2.54
CA GLY A 85 -13.54 14.03 3.61
C GLY A 85 -13.02 13.51 4.95
N LYS A 86 -11.72 13.17 5.07
CA LYS A 86 -11.11 12.60 6.28
C LYS A 86 -10.39 13.68 7.09
N ALA A 87 -10.31 13.47 8.41
CA ALA A 87 -9.57 14.36 9.30
C ALA A 87 -8.07 14.35 8.94
N ALA A 88 -7.38 15.47 9.20
CA ALA A 88 -5.98 15.63 8.83
C ALA A 88 -5.06 14.59 9.48
N ASP A 89 -5.38 14.17 10.71
CA ASP A 89 -4.67 13.18 11.54
C ASP A 89 -5.20 11.75 11.40
N ASP A 90 -6.26 11.52 10.61
CA ASP A 90 -6.84 10.19 10.37
C ASP A 90 -6.10 9.43 9.25
N ASN A 91 -4.84 9.06 9.52
CA ASN A 91 -3.99 8.35 8.55
C ASN A 91 -4.61 7.01 8.11
N TYR A 92 -5.28 6.27 9.00
CA TYR A 92 -5.91 5.00 8.63
C TYR A 92 -7.19 5.20 7.80
N GLY A 93 -8.04 6.17 8.15
CA GLY A 93 -9.22 6.48 7.35
C GLY A 93 -8.87 6.99 5.96
N LYS A 94 -7.81 7.81 5.84
CA LYS A 94 -7.23 8.21 4.54
C LYS A 94 -6.68 7.01 3.78
N ALA A 95 -5.91 6.14 4.43
CA ALA A 95 -5.37 4.94 3.81
C ALA A 95 -6.48 4.02 3.28
N TYR A 96 -7.56 3.79 4.04
CA TYR A 96 -8.67 2.97 3.56
C TYR A 96 -9.44 3.59 2.39
N ALA A 97 -9.67 4.91 2.43
CA ALA A 97 -10.32 5.63 1.33
C ALA A 97 -9.47 5.55 0.06
N LEU A 98 -8.17 5.83 0.19
CA LEU A 98 -7.17 5.76 -0.87
C LEU A 98 -7.14 4.36 -1.48
N MET A 99 -6.86 3.33 -0.69
CA MET A 99 -6.76 1.94 -1.18
C MET A 99 -8.08 1.43 -1.75
N GLY A 100 -9.22 1.89 -1.23
CA GLY A 100 -10.54 1.60 -1.77
C GLY A 100 -10.74 2.18 -3.17
N SER A 101 -10.28 3.42 -3.39
CA SER A 101 -10.31 4.10 -4.70
C SER A 101 -9.34 3.45 -5.70
N LEU A 102 -8.12 3.16 -5.25
CA LEU A 102 -7.09 2.51 -6.08
C LEU A 102 -7.46 1.07 -6.45
N SER A 103 -8.30 0.38 -5.68
CA SER A 103 -8.77 -0.97 -6.05
C SER A 103 -10.05 -0.97 -6.87
N GLY A 104 -10.78 0.15 -6.93
CA GLY A 104 -12.13 0.21 -7.48
C GLY A 104 -13.18 -0.55 -6.65
N LEU A 105 -12.81 -1.09 -5.48
CA LEU A 105 -13.71 -1.85 -4.60
C LEU A 105 -14.37 -0.98 -3.52
N GLY A 106 -13.86 0.24 -3.32
CA GLY A 106 -14.33 1.18 -2.31
C GLY A 106 -13.79 0.91 -0.90
N GLU A 107 -13.84 1.95 -0.05
CA GLU A 107 -13.30 1.92 1.32
C GLU A 107 -13.85 0.75 2.16
N GLY A 108 -15.15 0.47 2.01
CA GLY A 108 -15.83 -0.59 2.77
C GLY A 108 -15.31 -2.00 2.45
N ALA A 109 -14.78 -2.25 1.25
CA ALA A 109 -14.19 -3.55 0.90
C ALA A 109 -12.83 -3.73 1.58
N ILE A 110 -11.99 -2.69 1.58
CA ILE A 110 -10.69 -2.72 2.25
C ILE A 110 -10.83 -2.94 3.75
N LYS A 111 -11.79 -2.25 4.40
CA LYS A 111 -12.09 -2.44 5.83
C LYS A 111 -12.58 -3.85 6.21
N LYS A 112 -13.08 -4.62 5.25
CA LYS A 112 -13.54 -6.00 5.48
C LYS A 112 -12.41 -7.03 5.38
N LEU A 113 -11.24 -6.63 4.87
CA LEU A 113 -10.05 -7.49 4.91
C LEU A 113 -9.71 -7.84 6.35
N LYS A 114 -9.01 -8.95 6.54
CA LYS A 114 -8.66 -9.46 7.88
C LYS A 114 -7.19 -9.82 7.97
N SER A 115 -6.66 -9.74 9.19
CA SER A 115 -5.34 -10.26 9.54
C SER A 115 -4.25 -9.71 8.60
N VAL A 116 -3.45 -10.59 7.99
CA VAL A 116 -2.36 -10.19 7.10
C VAL A 116 -2.86 -9.42 5.89
N ASP A 117 -4.03 -9.76 5.34
CA ASP A 117 -4.55 -9.10 4.13
C ASP A 117 -4.87 -7.63 4.41
N LEU A 118 -5.49 -7.35 5.56
CA LEU A 118 -5.74 -5.99 6.03
C LEU A 118 -4.43 -5.26 6.31
N SER A 119 -3.51 -5.90 7.04
CA SER A 119 -2.24 -5.25 7.41
C SER A 119 -1.40 -4.90 6.19
N LEU A 120 -1.45 -5.68 5.10
CA LEU A 120 -0.75 -5.33 3.86
C LEU A 120 -1.39 -4.10 3.20
N ALA A 121 -2.71 -4.08 3.08
CA ALA A 121 -3.43 -2.93 2.51
C ALA A 121 -3.20 -1.64 3.32
N GLU A 122 -3.20 -1.72 4.64
CA GLU A 122 -2.92 -0.59 5.53
C GLU A 122 -1.52 -0.03 5.31
N VAL A 123 -0.49 -0.88 5.32
CA VAL A 123 0.90 -0.41 5.18
C VAL A 123 1.14 0.17 3.80
N LEU A 124 0.58 -0.41 2.75
CA LEU A 124 0.61 0.17 1.41
C LEU A 124 -0.07 1.55 1.37
N GLY A 125 -1.26 1.65 1.97
CA GLY A 125 -1.99 2.91 2.06
C GLY A 125 -1.17 3.97 2.79
N LEU A 126 -0.57 3.65 3.93
CA LEU A 126 0.29 4.57 4.67
C LEU A 126 1.52 5.03 3.86
N ILE A 127 2.15 4.14 3.09
CA ILE A 127 3.24 4.53 2.18
C ILE A 127 2.71 5.51 1.13
N PHE A 128 1.56 5.26 0.55
CA PHE A 128 0.98 6.15 -0.46
C PHE A 128 0.52 7.51 0.08
N LEU A 129 0.29 7.63 1.39
CA LEU A 129 0.05 8.94 2.02
C LEU A 129 1.31 9.79 2.13
N SER A 130 2.50 9.23 1.91
CA SER A 130 3.75 9.99 1.87
C SER A 130 4.06 10.59 0.49
N VAL A 131 3.16 10.44 -0.49
CA VAL A 131 3.23 10.99 -1.86
C VAL A 131 2.39 12.26 -1.99
#